data_AF-A0A914NBC8-F1
#
_entry.id   AF-A0A914NBC8-F1
#
_cell.length_a   1.000
_cell.length_b   1.000
_cell.length_c   1.000
_cell.angle_alpha   90.00
_cell.angle_beta   90.00
_cell.angle_gamma   90.00
#
_symmetry.space_group_name_H-M   'P 1'
#
loop_
_entity.id
_entity.type
_entity.pdbx_description
1 polymer ?
#
loop_
_entity_poly.entity_id
_entity_poly.type
_entity_poly.pdbx_seq_one_letter_code
_entity_poly.pdbx_strand_id
1 'polypeptide(L)'
;MFAKNYETDFKFKNDVLKRAVSKIYLAKVDGIFPNEEIICDQSISILSKATGIRRIDPDGQDCLSRFTLLYANKQENTSIVCCQIETGRTHQIRVHLQYLGFPICNDTIYNNFVWGPLKGKGGDYGGKSIEQLRIDVVKQHDKKSWISESDPDYAQRLKEIGENDLYEHDQLDLLNLKFDELPSYDPICWNCATYQKRPFPDDHWFMPLHCWKYSGDGWSFESPLPEWAIQHSDLIQNNIQENKKEIHKITA
;
A
#
# COMPACT_ATOMS: atom_id res chain seq x y z
N MET A 1 11.03 8.87 -4.36
CA MET A 1 12.03 9.85 -4.83
C MET A 1 12.03 11.02 -3.86
N PHE A 2 13.20 11.52 -3.48
CA PHE A 2 13.34 12.68 -2.59
C PHE A 2 14.29 13.69 -3.23
N ALA A 3 13.91 14.96 -3.23
CA ALA A 3 14.77 16.03 -3.72
C ALA A 3 15.80 16.41 -2.64
N LYS A 4 17.06 16.59 -3.04
CA LYS A 4 18.15 17.00 -2.14
C LYS A 4 18.33 18.52 -2.06
N ASN A 5 17.66 19.27 -2.93
CA ASN A 5 17.67 20.73 -2.96
C ASN A 5 16.31 21.27 -3.42
N TYR A 6 16.09 22.56 -3.19
CA TYR A 6 14.83 23.24 -3.44
C TYR A 6 14.50 23.33 -4.94
N GLU A 7 15.49 23.59 -5.78
CA GLU A 7 15.31 23.72 -7.23
C GLU A 7 14.77 22.43 -7.84
N THR A 8 15.32 21.29 -7.41
CA THR A 8 14.89 19.96 -7.83
C THR A 8 13.51 19.62 -7.28
N ASP A 9 13.23 19.96 -6.02
CA ASP A 9 11.88 19.78 -5.43
C ASP A 9 10.81 20.55 -6.21
N PHE A 10 11.09 21.82 -6.51
CA PHE A 10 10.18 22.68 -7.28
C PHE A 10 9.95 22.14 -8.70
N LYS A 11 11.03 21.73 -9.39
CA LYS A 11 10.92 21.10 -10.72
C LYS A 11 10.06 19.84 -10.67
N PHE A 12 10.34 18.91 -9.75
CA PHE A 12 9.59 17.65 -9.64
C PHE A 12 8.12 17.87 -9.30
N LYS A 13 7.80 18.81 -8.40
CA LYS A 13 6.41 19.17 -8.09
C LYS A 13 5.68 19.65 -9.33
N ASN A 14 6.31 20.52 -10.14
CA ASN A 14 5.72 20.99 -11.39
C ASN A 14 5.53 19.87 -12.42
N ASP A 15 6.51 18.98 -12.58
CA ASP A 15 6.41 17.85 -13.51
C ASP A 15 5.27 16.91 -13.12
N VAL A 16 5.11 16.63 -11.82
CA VAL A 16 3.99 15.82 -11.31
C VAL A 16 2.65 16.53 -11.52
N LEU A 17 2.57 17.85 -11.25
CA LEU A 17 1.35 18.63 -11.46
C LEU A 17 0.93 18.68 -12.94
N LYS A 18 1.91 18.79 -13.84
CA LYS A 18 1.70 18.76 -15.30
C LYS A 18 1.49 17.35 -15.86
N ARG A 19 1.48 16.32 -15.01
CA ARG A 19 1.39 14.89 -15.40
C ARG A 19 2.51 14.46 -16.36
N ALA A 20 3.67 15.11 -16.29
CA ALA A 20 4.85 14.80 -17.11
C ALA A 20 5.69 13.62 -16.57
N VAL A 21 5.24 13.00 -15.47
CA VAL A 21 5.91 11.85 -14.84
C VAL A 21 5.08 10.59 -15.08
N SER A 22 5.66 9.63 -15.80
CA SER A 22 5.13 8.28 -15.94
C SER A 22 5.40 7.48 -14.67
N LYS A 23 4.40 6.71 -14.23
CA LYS A 23 4.41 5.95 -12.98
C LYS A 23 3.85 4.56 -13.25
N ILE A 24 4.68 3.54 -13.02
CA ILE A 24 4.34 2.13 -13.24
C ILE A 24 4.56 1.35 -11.95
N TYR A 25 3.55 0.58 -11.58
CA TYR A 25 3.54 -0.29 -10.42
C TYR A 25 3.23 -1.71 -10.85
N LEU A 26 3.56 -2.66 -9.98
CA LEU A 26 3.15 -4.06 -10.09
C LEU A 26 2.24 -4.38 -8.91
N ALA A 27 1.16 -5.11 -9.17
CA ALA A 27 0.27 -5.60 -8.12
C ALA A 27 0.01 -7.10 -8.27
N LYS A 28 0.10 -7.87 -7.16
CA LYS A 28 -0.48 -9.23 -7.11
C LYS A 28 -1.93 -9.11 -6.63
N VAL A 29 -2.87 -9.57 -7.44
CA VAL A 29 -4.31 -9.43 -7.24
C VAL A 29 -5.01 -10.77 -7.08
N ASP A 30 -6.11 -10.76 -6.33
CA ASP A 30 -7.03 -11.89 -6.20
C ASP A 30 -7.84 -12.03 -7.50
N GLY A 31 -7.93 -13.25 -8.03
CA GLY A 31 -8.59 -13.56 -9.30
C GLY A 31 -7.68 -13.65 -10.52
N ILE A 32 -8.25 -14.17 -11.62
CA ILE A 32 -7.61 -14.25 -12.93
C ILE A 32 -7.94 -12.98 -13.72
N PHE A 33 -6.96 -12.09 -13.83
CA PHE A 33 -7.12 -10.82 -14.52
C PHE A 33 -7.23 -11.07 -16.04
N PRO A 34 -8.08 -10.33 -16.78
CA PRO A 34 -8.25 -10.52 -18.22
C PRO A 34 -6.98 -10.21 -19.02
N ASN A 35 -6.85 -10.76 -20.22
CA ASN A 35 -5.66 -10.56 -21.05
C ASN A 35 -5.63 -9.18 -21.71
N GLU A 36 -6.80 -8.61 -21.99
CA GLU A 36 -6.95 -7.27 -22.55
C GLU A 36 -6.53 -6.16 -21.56
N GLU A 37 -6.05 -5.04 -22.10
CA GLU A 37 -5.85 -3.83 -21.29
C GLU A 37 -7.20 -3.34 -20.76
N ILE A 38 -7.26 -3.08 -19.45
CA ILE A 38 -8.43 -2.48 -18.81
C ILE A 38 -8.07 -1.06 -18.36
N ILE A 39 -8.84 -0.10 -18.85
CA ILE A 39 -8.78 1.29 -18.43
C ILE A 39 -9.88 1.52 -17.39
N CYS A 40 -9.51 2.02 -16.22
CA CYS A 40 -10.46 2.40 -15.17
C CYS A 40 -10.32 3.89 -14.87
N ASP A 41 -11.38 4.63 -15.15
CA ASP A 41 -11.52 6.09 -15.08
C ASP A 41 -12.45 6.55 -13.95
N GLN A 42 -12.81 5.64 -13.04
CA GLN A 42 -13.79 5.91 -12.01
C GLN A 42 -13.24 6.91 -10.97
N SER A 43 -14.01 7.96 -10.71
CA SER A 43 -13.62 9.01 -9.76
C SER A 43 -13.58 8.51 -8.31
N ILE A 44 -12.64 9.06 -7.55
CA ILE A 44 -12.38 8.64 -6.15
C ILE A 44 -12.69 9.78 -5.19
N SER A 45 -13.46 9.49 -4.13
CA SER A 45 -13.68 10.42 -3.01
C SER A 45 -13.20 9.85 -1.67
N ILE A 46 -13.24 10.69 -0.64
CA ILE A 46 -12.89 10.31 0.74
C ILE A 46 -14.10 9.66 1.38
N LEU A 47 -13.95 8.41 1.83
CA LEU A 47 -14.93 7.77 2.70
C LEU A 47 -14.73 8.21 4.16
N SER A 48 -13.49 8.25 4.63
CA SER A 48 -13.14 8.67 5.99
C SER A 48 -11.92 9.58 5.99
N LYS A 49 -12.11 10.83 6.43
CA LYS A 49 -11.01 11.81 6.54
C LYS A 49 -9.99 11.40 7.59
N ALA A 50 -10.43 10.83 8.72
CA ALA A 50 -9.57 10.46 9.84
C ALA A 50 -8.61 9.30 9.49
N THR A 51 -9.06 8.34 8.68
CA THR A 51 -8.27 7.16 8.30
C THR A 51 -7.71 7.23 6.87
N GLY A 52 -8.05 8.28 6.11
CA GLY A 52 -7.62 8.46 4.71
C GLY A 52 -8.21 7.44 3.72
N ILE A 53 -9.21 6.66 4.14
CA ILE A 53 -9.86 5.63 3.33
C ILE A 53 -10.67 6.27 2.22
N ARG A 54 -10.61 5.66 1.04
CA ARG A 54 -11.19 6.15 -0.21
C ARG A 54 -12.26 5.21 -0.74
N ARG A 55 -13.11 5.69 -1.63
CA ARG A 55 -14.11 4.89 -2.34
C ARG A 55 -14.33 5.41 -3.75
N ILE A 56 -14.93 4.60 -4.61
CA ILE A 56 -15.48 5.09 -5.87
C ILE A 56 -16.70 5.97 -5.59
N ASP A 57 -16.73 7.12 -6.25
CA ASP A 57 -17.75 8.13 -6.12
C ASP A 57 -17.81 8.99 -7.39
N PRO A 58 -18.95 9.05 -8.10
CA PRO A 58 -19.07 9.87 -9.31
C PRO A 58 -18.76 11.35 -9.10
N ASP A 59 -19.08 11.88 -7.91
CA ASP A 59 -18.76 13.26 -7.51
C ASP A 59 -17.34 13.43 -6.94
N GLY A 60 -16.50 12.38 -7.09
CA GLY A 60 -15.14 12.33 -6.59
C GLY A 60 -14.14 13.10 -7.47
N GLN A 61 -12.86 12.89 -7.17
CA GLN A 61 -11.78 13.43 -7.99
C GLN A 61 -11.48 12.50 -9.15
N ASP A 62 -11.41 13.05 -10.36
CA ASP A 62 -11.04 12.29 -11.55
C ASP A 62 -9.68 11.63 -11.39
N CYS A 63 -9.62 10.37 -11.82
CA CYS A 63 -8.42 9.57 -11.90
C CYS A 63 -8.48 8.53 -13.00
N LEU A 64 -7.32 8.22 -13.58
CA LEU A 64 -7.18 7.23 -14.64
C LEU A 64 -6.05 6.27 -14.32
N SER A 65 -6.35 4.98 -14.44
CA SER A 65 -5.42 3.86 -14.28
C SER A 65 -5.58 2.88 -15.43
N ARG A 66 -4.46 2.40 -15.98
CA ARG A 66 -4.41 1.34 -17.01
C ARG A 66 -3.82 0.10 -16.38
N PHE A 67 -4.46 -1.03 -16.63
CA PHE A 67 -4.09 -2.32 -16.06
C PHE A 67 -3.88 -3.34 -17.17
N THR A 68 -2.75 -4.04 -17.12
CA THR A 68 -2.41 -5.08 -18.08
C THR A 68 -1.95 -6.33 -17.33
N LEU A 69 -2.50 -7.49 -17.68
CA LEU A 69 -2.03 -8.76 -17.15
C LEU A 69 -0.57 -8.99 -17.54
N LEU A 70 0.27 -9.36 -16.58
CA LEU A 70 1.63 -9.80 -16.83
C LEU A 70 1.79 -11.30 -16.62
N TYR A 71 1.09 -11.86 -15.64
CA TYR A 71 1.14 -13.27 -15.30
C TYR A 71 -0.13 -13.71 -14.56
N ALA A 72 -0.65 -14.90 -14.85
CA ALA A 72 -1.81 -15.48 -14.16
C ALA A 72 -1.45 -16.83 -13.55
N ASN A 73 -1.65 -16.97 -12.24
CA ASN A 73 -1.56 -18.23 -11.51
C ASN A 73 -2.97 -18.80 -11.29
N LYS A 74 -3.36 -19.76 -12.14
CA LYS A 74 -4.67 -20.43 -12.04
C LYS A 74 -4.82 -21.33 -10.81
N GLN A 75 -3.72 -21.83 -10.24
CA GLN A 75 -3.77 -22.71 -9.07
C GLN A 75 -4.07 -21.91 -7.80
N GLU A 76 -3.44 -20.75 -7.64
CA GLU A 76 -3.69 -19.84 -6.51
C GLU A 76 -4.88 -18.90 -6.73
N ASN A 77 -5.46 -18.90 -7.93
CA ASN A 77 -6.45 -17.91 -8.37
C ASN A 77 -5.92 -16.47 -8.16
N THR A 78 -4.70 -16.19 -8.61
CA THR A 78 -4.09 -14.85 -8.51
C THR A 78 -3.46 -14.41 -9.82
N SER A 79 -3.25 -13.11 -9.97
CA SER A 79 -2.57 -12.52 -11.14
C SER A 79 -1.57 -11.46 -10.72
N ILE A 80 -0.55 -11.24 -11.54
CA ILE A 80 0.36 -10.09 -11.48
C ILE A 80 -0.05 -9.13 -12.59
N VAL A 81 -0.29 -7.88 -12.20
CA VAL A 81 -0.83 -6.83 -13.08
C VAL A 81 0.12 -5.63 -13.11
N CYS A 82 0.44 -5.18 -14.32
CA CYS A 82 1.08 -3.89 -14.55
C CYS A 82 0.05 -2.78 -14.33
N CYS A 83 0.35 -1.81 -13.48
CA CYS A 83 -0.52 -0.69 -13.16
C CYS A 83 0.15 0.61 -13.58
N GLN A 84 -0.32 1.23 -14.66
CA GLN A 84 0.13 2.56 -15.07
C GLN A 84 -0.90 3.60 -14.65
N ILE A 85 -0.48 4.61 -13.89
CA ILE A 85 -1.38 5.67 -13.40
C ILE A 85 -1.01 7.03 -13.98
N GLU A 86 -2.00 7.74 -14.50
CA GLU A 86 -1.80 9.11 -14.99
C GLU A 86 -1.95 10.11 -13.82
N THR A 87 -2.93 9.89 -12.96
CA THR A 87 -3.15 10.64 -11.72
C THR A 87 -2.46 10.00 -10.51
N GLY A 88 -2.53 10.64 -9.34
CA GLY A 88 -1.89 10.19 -8.11
C GLY A 88 -2.79 10.32 -6.90
N ARG A 89 -4.06 9.90 -7.01
CA ARG A 89 -5.00 9.98 -5.88
C ARG A 89 -4.58 8.98 -4.79
N THR A 90 -4.83 9.33 -3.53
CA THR A 90 -4.57 8.42 -2.40
C THR A 90 -5.27 7.07 -2.66
N HIS A 91 -4.57 5.96 -2.50
CA HIS A 91 -5.09 4.60 -2.72
C HIS A 91 -5.66 4.30 -4.11
N GLN A 92 -5.35 5.10 -5.15
CA GLN A 92 -5.96 4.98 -6.48
C GLN A 92 -5.93 3.56 -7.05
N ILE A 93 -4.75 2.93 -7.11
CA ILE A 93 -4.57 1.57 -7.64
C ILE A 93 -5.42 0.57 -6.85
N ARG A 94 -5.38 0.66 -5.52
CA ARG A 94 -6.09 -0.25 -4.60
C ARG A 94 -7.60 -0.20 -4.83
N VAL A 95 -8.16 1.01 -4.89
CA VAL A 95 -9.60 1.24 -5.09
C VAL A 95 -10.03 0.84 -6.50
N HIS A 96 -9.26 1.16 -7.55
CA HIS A 96 -9.62 0.78 -8.92
C HIS A 96 -9.58 -0.74 -9.10
N LEU A 97 -8.55 -1.41 -8.59
CA LEU A 97 -8.45 -2.88 -8.64
C LEU A 97 -9.59 -3.56 -7.86
N GLN A 98 -9.97 -3.02 -6.69
CA GLN A 98 -11.16 -3.45 -5.96
C GLN A 98 -12.44 -3.28 -6.81
N TYR A 99 -12.64 -2.09 -7.38
CA TYR A 99 -13.79 -1.79 -8.23
C TYR A 99 -13.90 -2.74 -9.43
N LEU A 100 -12.77 -3.07 -10.06
CA LEU A 100 -12.74 -4.04 -11.16
C LEU A 100 -13.02 -5.48 -10.69
N GLY A 101 -12.98 -5.74 -9.38
CA GLY A 101 -13.20 -7.06 -8.78
C GLY A 101 -11.93 -7.90 -8.63
N PHE A 102 -10.76 -7.27 -8.73
CA PHE A 102 -9.44 -7.90 -8.58
C PHE A 102 -8.66 -7.20 -7.47
N PRO A 103 -9.15 -7.17 -6.21
CA PRO A 103 -8.48 -6.46 -5.13
C PRO A 103 -7.07 -7.04 -4.90
N ILE A 104 -6.14 -6.19 -4.47
CA ILE A 104 -4.77 -6.59 -4.18
C ILE A 104 -4.79 -7.68 -3.08
N CYS A 105 -4.00 -8.75 -3.26
CA CYS A 105 -3.87 -9.81 -2.26
C CYS A 105 -3.41 -9.19 -0.93
N ASN A 106 -3.90 -9.68 0.21
CA ASN A 106 -3.53 -9.20 1.55
C ASN A 106 -3.76 -7.69 1.79
N ASP A 107 -4.48 -6.98 0.92
CA ASP A 107 -4.92 -5.62 1.21
C ASP A 107 -6.01 -5.65 2.27
N THR A 108 -5.60 -5.44 3.52
CA THR A 108 -6.50 -5.52 4.67
C THR A 108 -7.69 -4.56 4.58
N ILE A 109 -7.54 -3.45 3.84
CA ILE A 109 -8.58 -2.44 3.67
C ILE A 109 -9.55 -2.80 2.57
N TYR A 110 -9.07 -2.95 1.34
CA TYR A 110 -9.94 -3.05 0.16
C TYR A 110 -10.27 -4.49 -0.25
N ASN A 111 -9.48 -5.48 0.19
CA ASN A 111 -9.79 -6.89 -0.02
C ASN A 111 -10.57 -7.46 1.17
N ASN A 112 -11.74 -6.92 1.45
CA ASN A 112 -12.53 -7.26 2.63
C ASN A 112 -14.04 -7.21 2.36
N PHE A 113 -14.79 -8.15 2.92
CA PHE A 113 -16.25 -8.24 2.80
C PHE A 113 -17.01 -7.12 3.53
N VAL A 114 -16.33 -6.29 4.32
CA VAL A 114 -16.90 -5.05 4.85
C VAL A 114 -17.43 -4.13 3.75
N TRP A 115 -16.86 -4.23 2.54
CA TRP A 115 -17.30 -3.54 1.32
C TRP A 115 -18.44 -4.24 0.59
N GLY A 116 -19.11 -5.21 1.20
CA GLY A 116 -20.20 -5.97 0.59
C GLY A 116 -19.77 -7.34 0.06
N PRO A 117 -20.73 -8.14 -0.46
CA PRO A 117 -20.52 -9.54 -0.85
C PRO A 117 -19.52 -9.68 -2.01
N LEU A 118 -19.45 -8.66 -2.89
CA LEU A 118 -18.50 -8.60 -4.01
C LEU A 118 -17.26 -7.76 -3.68
N LYS A 119 -17.00 -7.47 -2.40
CA LYS A 119 -15.86 -6.68 -1.93
C LYS A 119 -15.74 -5.32 -2.63
N GLY A 120 -16.84 -4.66 -3.00
CA GLY A 120 -16.82 -3.36 -3.68
C GLY A 120 -16.71 -3.40 -5.21
N LYS A 121 -16.74 -4.58 -5.84
CA LYS A 121 -16.76 -4.70 -7.31
C LYS A 121 -17.92 -3.89 -7.91
N GLY A 122 -17.64 -3.12 -8.95
CA GLY A 122 -18.61 -2.25 -9.61
C GLY A 122 -19.14 -1.11 -8.73
N GLY A 123 -18.53 -0.85 -7.57
CA GLY A 123 -19.04 0.09 -6.58
C GLY A 123 -20.23 -0.47 -5.79
N ASP A 124 -20.49 -1.78 -5.85
CA ASP A 124 -21.50 -2.45 -5.03
C ASP A 124 -21.00 -2.63 -3.60
N TYR A 125 -21.53 -1.80 -2.69
CA TYR A 125 -21.23 -1.84 -1.26
C TYR A 125 -22.21 -2.68 -0.44
N GLY A 126 -23.01 -3.55 -1.09
CA GLY A 126 -23.96 -4.45 -0.43
C GLY A 126 -25.18 -3.72 0.13
N GLY A 127 -25.65 -2.66 -0.54
CA GLY A 127 -26.83 -1.88 -0.13
C GLY A 127 -26.64 -0.99 1.10
N LYS A 128 -25.41 -0.87 1.62
CA LYS A 128 -25.09 0.00 2.75
C LYS A 128 -25.21 1.47 2.37
N SER A 129 -25.75 2.29 3.26
CA SER A 129 -25.59 3.74 3.15
C SER A 129 -24.11 4.11 3.27
N ILE A 130 -23.71 5.25 2.70
CA ILE A 130 -22.32 5.73 2.77
C ILE A 130 -21.86 5.87 4.22
N GLU A 131 -22.74 6.36 5.10
CA GLU A 131 -22.43 6.53 6.52
C GLU A 131 -22.24 5.19 7.23
N GLN A 132 -23.09 4.20 6.95
CA GLN A 132 -22.94 2.85 7.51
C GLN A 132 -21.65 2.20 7.00
N LEU A 133 -21.37 2.29 5.70
CA LEU A 133 -20.13 1.79 5.12
C LEU A 133 -18.91 2.41 5.79
N ARG A 134 -18.94 3.74 6.02
CA ARG A 134 -17.87 4.46 6.69
C ARG A 134 -17.62 3.92 8.10
N ILE A 135 -18.68 3.75 8.89
CA ILE A 135 -18.59 3.22 10.26
C ILE A 135 -18.00 1.80 10.24
N ASP A 136 -18.53 0.93 9.39
CA ASP A 136 -18.09 -0.47 9.29
C ASP A 136 -16.61 -0.58 8.91
N VAL A 137 -16.21 0.13 7.85
CA VAL A 137 -14.84 0.11 7.34
C VAL A 137 -13.89 0.70 8.37
N VAL A 138 -14.22 1.83 9.00
CA VAL A 138 -13.36 2.43 10.03
C VAL A 138 -13.23 1.51 11.24
N LYS A 139 -14.30 0.85 11.68
CA LYS A 139 -14.27 -0.10 12.79
C LYS A 139 -13.38 -1.30 12.48
N GLN A 140 -13.41 -1.80 11.25
CA GLN A 140 -12.52 -2.87 10.80
C GLN A 140 -11.03 -2.45 10.76
N HIS A 141 -10.76 -1.14 10.63
CA HIS A 141 -9.42 -0.56 10.60
C HIS A 141 -9.07 0.24 11.86
N ASP A 142 -9.75 0.00 12.97
CA ASP A 142 -9.45 0.70 14.22
C ASP A 142 -8.07 0.25 14.74
N LYS A 143 -7.21 1.20 15.09
CA LYS A 143 -5.91 0.98 15.73
C LYS A 143 -6.04 0.10 16.98
N LYS A 144 -7.15 0.17 17.69
CA LYS A 144 -7.44 -0.70 18.84
C LYS A 144 -7.54 -2.18 18.48
N SER A 145 -7.84 -2.51 17.23
CA SER A 145 -7.77 -3.88 16.72
C SER A 145 -6.33 -4.38 16.52
N TRP A 146 -5.34 -3.49 16.59
CA TRP A 146 -3.91 -3.76 16.40
C TRP A 146 -3.08 -3.62 17.68
N ILE A 147 -3.62 -2.95 18.71
CA ILE A 147 -2.97 -2.77 20.02
C ILE A 147 -3.54 -3.82 20.97
N SER A 148 -2.69 -4.62 21.60
CA SER A 148 -3.15 -5.57 22.61
C SER A 148 -3.23 -4.96 24.00
N GLU A 149 -3.64 -5.77 24.98
CA GLU A 149 -3.79 -5.38 26.39
C GLU A 149 -2.54 -4.64 26.92
N SER A 150 -2.80 -3.63 27.76
CA SER A 150 -1.77 -2.92 28.51
C SER A 150 -0.97 -3.91 29.36
N ASP A 151 0.35 -3.74 29.39
CA ASP A 151 1.22 -4.50 30.28
C ASP A 151 0.79 -4.28 31.75
N PRO A 152 0.27 -5.32 32.41
CA PRO A 152 -0.32 -5.18 33.74
C PRO A 152 0.73 -4.80 34.80
N ASP A 153 2.00 -5.11 34.53
CA ASP A 153 3.11 -4.90 35.46
C ASP A 153 3.84 -3.58 35.19
N TYR A 154 3.49 -2.84 34.13
CA TYR A 154 4.15 -1.58 33.76
C TYR A 154 4.16 -0.55 34.90
N ALA A 155 3.01 -0.36 35.56
CA ALA A 155 2.88 0.59 36.66
C ALA A 155 3.74 0.18 37.87
N GLN A 156 3.84 -1.13 38.13
CA GLN A 156 4.69 -1.65 39.20
C GLN A 156 6.17 -1.46 38.87
N ARG A 157 6.61 -1.75 37.64
CA ARG A 157 8.00 -1.53 37.21
C ARG A 157 8.43 -0.07 37.30
N LEU A 158 7.59 0.88 36.87
CA LEU A 158 7.92 2.31 37.03
C LEU A 158 8.06 2.71 38.49
N LYS A 159 7.23 2.14 39.37
CA LYS A 159 7.29 2.40 40.81
C LYS A 159 8.60 1.85 41.41
N GLU A 160 8.98 0.63 41.05
CA GLU A 160 10.24 0.01 41.49
C GLU A 160 11.47 0.78 40.99
N ILE A 161 11.45 1.31 39.75
CA ILE A 161 12.53 2.15 39.20
C ILE A 161 12.62 3.47 39.95
N GLY A 162 11.49 4.12 40.23
CA GLY A 162 11.45 5.39 40.98
C GLY A 162 11.82 5.25 42.45
N GLU A 163 11.59 4.09 43.07
CA GLU A 163 11.98 3.81 44.46
C GLU A 163 13.45 3.42 44.61
N ASN A 164 14.06 2.81 43.59
CA ASN A 164 15.44 2.33 43.66
C ASN A 164 16.49 3.35 43.21
N ASP A 165 16.13 4.53 42.69
CA ASP A 165 17.06 5.57 42.17
C ASP A 165 18.10 5.03 41.16
N LEU A 166 17.88 3.84 40.60
CA LEU A 166 18.80 3.12 39.75
C LEU A 166 18.21 3.05 38.35
N TYR A 167 18.44 4.11 37.59
CA TYR A 167 18.51 4.01 36.14
C TYR A 167 19.98 4.20 35.74
N GLU A 168 20.81 3.19 36.02
CA GLU A 168 22.17 3.15 35.47
C GLU A 168 22.08 2.82 33.97
N HIS A 169 21.78 3.83 33.15
CA HIS A 169 21.79 3.72 31.69
C HIS A 169 22.94 4.50 31.05
N ASP A 170 23.94 4.87 31.84
CA ASP A 170 25.13 5.61 31.37
C ASP A 170 26.08 4.77 30.49
N GLN A 171 25.75 3.50 30.21
CA GLN A 171 26.58 2.61 29.39
C GLN A 171 26.09 2.39 27.95
N LEU A 172 25.01 3.04 27.50
CA LEU A 172 24.68 3.02 26.07
C LEU A 172 25.47 4.10 25.35
N ASP A 173 26.57 3.69 24.71
CA ASP A 173 27.26 4.51 23.73
C ASP A 173 26.38 4.63 22.47
N LEU A 174 25.41 5.54 22.52
CA LEU A 174 24.45 5.83 21.45
C LEU A 174 25.14 6.18 20.11
N LEU A 175 26.42 6.53 20.14
CA LEU A 175 27.20 6.86 18.94
C LEU A 175 27.81 5.61 18.27
N ASN A 176 27.96 4.50 19.01
CA ASN A 176 28.55 3.24 18.52
C ASN A 176 27.61 2.03 18.56
N LEU A 177 26.37 2.20 19.02
CA LEU A 177 25.33 1.18 19.03
C LEU A 177 25.02 0.66 17.63
N LYS A 178 25.18 -0.66 17.43
CA LYS A 178 24.73 -1.31 16.19
C LYS A 178 23.23 -1.56 16.26
N PHE A 179 22.56 -1.45 15.12
CA PHE A 179 21.11 -1.62 15.04
C PHE A 179 20.63 -2.99 15.54
N ASP A 180 21.44 -4.04 15.31
CA ASP A 180 21.15 -5.42 15.73
C ASP A 180 21.29 -5.65 17.25
N GLU A 181 21.90 -4.70 17.96
CA GLU A 181 22.12 -4.75 19.42
C GLU A 181 21.05 -3.97 20.20
N LEU A 182 20.13 -3.29 19.50
CA LEU A 182 19.03 -2.57 20.13
C LEU A 182 17.99 -3.55 20.70
N PRO A 183 17.52 -3.35 21.94
CA PRO A 183 16.43 -4.14 22.49
C PRO A 183 15.16 -3.95 21.65
N SER A 184 14.37 -5.01 21.49
CA SER A 184 13.14 -5.01 20.70
C SER A 184 12.01 -4.15 21.31
N TYR A 185 12.11 -3.79 22.59
CA TYR A 185 11.22 -2.87 23.27
C TYR A 185 11.94 -2.18 24.45
N ASP A 186 11.44 -1.01 24.85
CA ASP A 186 11.92 -0.25 26.00
C ASP A 186 11.01 -0.51 27.23
N PRO A 187 11.54 -1.01 28.36
CA PRO A 187 10.74 -1.38 29.54
C PRO A 187 10.10 -0.19 30.28
N ILE A 188 10.57 1.05 30.06
CA ILE A 188 10.03 2.28 30.66
C ILE A 188 9.17 3.10 29.68
N CYS A 189 9.30 2.87 28.38
CA CYS A 189 8.51 3.57 27.38
C CYS A 189 7.02 3.18 27.43
N TRP A 190 6.15 4.16 27.68
CA TRP A 190 4.69 3.97 27.69
C TRP A 190 4.14 3.38 26.37
N ASN A 191 4.77 3.68 25.23
CA ASN A 191 4.36 3.11 23.95
C ASN A 191 4.73 1.61 23.83
N CYS A 192 5.87 1.21 24.42
CA CYS A 192 6.32 -0.18 24.47
C CYS A 192 5.60 -1.00 25.54
N ALA A 193 4.97 -0.36 26.52
CA ALA A 193 4.14 -0.96 27.56
C ALA A 193 2.81 -1.55 27.06
N THR A 194 2.55 -1.50 25.75
CA THR A 194 1.44 -2.22 25.14
C THR A 194 2.02 -3.46 24.47
N TYR A 195 1.67 -4.66 24.96
CA TYR A 195 2.16 -5.90 24.37
C TYR A 195 1.76 -5.97 22.89
N GLN A 196 2.62 -6.51 22.03
CA GLN A 196 2.22 -6.92 20.69
C GLN A 196 1.65 -8.36 20.74
N LYS A 197 0.37 -8.54 21.07
CA LYS A 197 -0.28 -9.86 20.92
C LYS A 197 -0.74 -10.08 19.47
N ARG A 198 0.17 -10.60 18.64
CA ARG A 198 -0.17 -11.70 17.73
C ARG A 198 1.12 -12.40 17.30
N PRO A 199 1.21 -13.74 17.33
CA PRO A 199 2.11 -14.42 16.42
C PRO A 199 1.59 -14.11 15.01
N PHE A 200 2.28 -13.21 14.32
CA PHE A 200 1.97 -12.91 12.94
C PHE A 200 2.71 -13.93 12.09
N PRO A 201 2.05 -14.67 11.19
CA PRO A 201 2.78 -15.34 10.13
C PRO A 201 3.44 -14.24 9.27
N ASP A 202 4.68 -14.48 8.85
CA ASP A 202 5.55 -13.47 8.21
C ASP A 202 4.92 -12.86 6.93
N ASP A 203 3.95 -13.55 6.34
CA ASP A 203 3.21 -13.20 5.14
C ASP A 203 2.05 -12.21 5.36
N HIS A 204 1.64 -11.97 6.61
CA HIS A 204 0.43 -11.20 6.93
C HIS A 204 0.60 -9.66 6.79
N TRP A 205 1.83 -9.18 6.73
CA TRP A 205 2.15 -7.74 6.62
C TRP A 205 2.43 -7.27 5.20
N PHE A 206 2.44 -8.19 4.25
CA PHE A 206 2.87 -7.90 2.90
C PHE A 206 1.69 -7.59 1.98
N MET A 207 1.52 -6.31 1.64
CA MET A 207 0.66 -5.89 0.52
C MET A 207 1.51 -5.86 -0.77
N PRO A 208 1.29 -6.77 -1.73
CA PRO A 208 2.04 -6.89 -2.98
C PRO A 208 1.66 -5.79 -3.96
N LEU A 209 1.97 -4.55 -3.61
CA LEU A 209 1.90 -3.37 -4.46
C LEU A 209 3.29 -2.75 -4.53
N HIS A 210 4.02 -3.08 -5.58
CA HIS A 210 5.40 -2.66 -5.75
C HIS A 210 5.48 -1.46 -6.69
N CYS A 211 6.21 -0.45 -6.25
CA CYS A 211 6.49 0.69 -7.08
C CYS A 211 7.71 0.41 -7.95
N TRP A 212 7.49 0.20 -9.24
CA TRP A 212 8.50 -0.38 -10.12
C TRP A 212 9.29 0.66 -10.91
N LYS A 213 8.60 1.56 -11.61
CA LYS A 213 9.27 2.49 -12.53
C LYS A 213 8.67 3.89 -12.50
N TYR A 214 9.57 4.87 -12.52
CA TYR A 214 9.25 6.26 -12.74
C TYR A 214 10.10 6.80 -13.88
N SER A 215 9.52 7.66 -14.72
CA SER A 215 10.30 8.37 -15.74
C SER A 215 9.69 9.72 -16.02
N GLY A 216 10.55 10.68 -16.33
CA GLY A 216 10.18 12.02 -16.79
C GLY A 216 11.19 12.52 -17.82
N ASP A 217 11.17 13.82 -18.06
CA ASP A 217 12.06 14.43 -19.05
C ASP A 217 13.54 14.31 -18.63
N GLY A 218 14.31 13.54 -19.41
CA GLY A 218 15.74 13.33 -19.21
C GLY A 218 16.13 12.40 -18.04
N TRP A 219 15.17 11.70 -17.41
CA TRP A 219 15.48 10.76 -16.32
C TRP A 219 14.54 9.57 -16.26
N SER A 220 15.06 8.45 -15.76
CA SER A 220 14.27 7.28 -15.40
C SER A 220 14.85 6.60 -14.18
N PHE A 221 13.99 5.98 -13.38
CA PHE A 221 14.32 5.17 -12.24
C PHE A 221 13.54 3.87 -12.30
N GLU A 222 14.20 2.75 -12.03
CA GLU A 222 13.60 1.43 -11.98
C GLU A 222 14.13 0.70 -10.74
N SER A 223 13.22 0.18 -9.92
CA SER A 223 13.59 -0.66 -8.78
C SER A 223 13.72 -2.13 -9.20
N PRO A 224 14.50 -2.93 -8.46
CA PRO A 224 14.50 -4.38 -8.63
C PRO A 224 13.09 -4.95 -8.45
N LEU A 225 12.76 -5.98 -9.21
CA LEU A 225 11.52 -6.71 -9.05
C LEU A 225 11.45 -7.32 -7.64
N PRO A 226 10.27 -7.34 -7.00
CA PRO A 226 10.10 -8.01 -5.71
C PRO A 226 10.04 -9.54 -5.91
N GLU A 227 10.37 -10.30 -4.86
CA GLU A 227 10.46 -11.77 -4.92
C GLU A 227 9.22 -12.46 -5.51
N TRP A 228 8.02 -12.01 -5.13
CA TRP A 228 6.75 -12.51 -5.63
C TRP A 228 6.50 -12.24 -7.13
N ALA A 229 7.28 -11.35 -7.74
CA ALA A 229 7.28 -11.08 -9.18
C ALA A 229 8.48 -11.71 -9.91
N ILE A 230 9.64 -11.84 -9.23
CA ILE A 230 10.87 -12.43 -9.81
C ILE A 230 10.64 -13.85 -10.32
N GLN A 231 9.82 -14.65 -9.62
CA GLN A 231 9.52 -16.04 -10.01
C GLN A 231 8.90 -16.17 -11.42
N HIS A 232 8.47 -15.05 -12.00
CA HIS A 232 7.88 -14.96 -13.34
C HIS A 232 8.60 -13.92 -14.22
N SER A 233 9.85 -13.56 -13.90
CA SER A 233 10.60 -12.45 -14.53
C SER A 233 10.65 -12.55 -16.05
N ASP A 234 10.83 -13.74 -16.61
CA ASP A 234 10.97 -13.94 -18.05
C ASP A 234 9.65 -13.64 -18.80
N LEU A 235 8.53 -14.07 -18.23
CA LEU A 235 7.19 -13.79 -18.77
C LEU A 235 6.80 -12.32 -18.59
N ILE A 236 7.15 -11.75 -17.44
CA ILE A 236 6.94 -10.32 -17.16
C ILE A 236 7.73 -9.48 -18.18
N GLN A 237 9.04 -9.71 -18.33
CA GLN A 237 9.90 -8.96 -19.24
C GLN A 237 9.50 -9.12 -20.71
N ASN A 238 9.07 -10.32 -21.14
CA ASN A 238 8.58 -10.55 -22.50
C ASN A 238 7.27 -9.79 -22.77
N ASN A 239 6.29 -9.87 -21.87
CA ASN A 239 5.02 -9.13 -22.01
C ASN A 239 5.25 -7.60 -21.96
N ILE A 240 6.23 -7.11 -21.20
CA ILE A 240 6.60 -5.69 -21.20
C ILE A 240 7.20 -5.26 -22.55
N GLN A 241 8.04 -6.10 -23.17
CA GLN A 241 8.63 -5.80 -24.48
C GLN A 241 7.59 -5.82 -25.62
N GLU A 242 6.60 -6.70 -25.55
CA GLU A 242 5.49 -6.74 -26.51
C GLU A 242 4.57 -5.53 -26.37
N ASN A 243 4.20 -5.16 -25.13
CA ASN A 243 3.40 -3.96 -24.87
C ASN A 243 4.10 -2.65 -25.29
N LYS A 244 5.43 -2.56 -25.18
CA LYS A 244 6.20 -1.41 -25.71
C LYS A 244 6.07 -1.25 -27.23
N LYS A 245 5.95 -2.35 -27.99
CA LYS A 245 5.79 -2.31 -29.45
C LYS A 245 4.40 -1.82 -29.87
N GLU A 246 3.36 -2.06 -29.06
CA GLU A 246 2.01 -1.54 -29.33
C GLU A 246 1.87 -0.06 -28.94
N ILE A 247 2.46 0.37 -27.82
CA ILE A 247 2.44 1.78 -27.39
C ILE A 247 3.10 2.70 -28.44
N HIS A 248 4.21 2.26 -29.08
CA HIS A 248 4.86 3.04 -30.14
C HIS A 248 4.04 3.13 -31.45
N LYS A 249 3.04 2.27 -31.66
CA LYS A 249 2.13 2.36 -32.82
C LYS A 249 1.00 3.35 -32.62
N ILE A 250 0.71 3.76 -31.39
CA ILE A 250 -0.38 4.71 -31.08
C ILE A 250 0.13 6.16 -31.06
N THR A 251 1.45 6.36 -30.97
CA THR A 251 2.11 7.68 -30.93
C THR A 251 2.91 8.03 -32.21
N ALA A 252 2.69 7.32 -33.31
CA ALA A 252 3.28 7.60 -34.63
C ALA A 252 2.16 7.84 -35.66
#